data_AF-A0A3A9GUY4-F1
#
_entry.id   AF-A0A3A9GUY4-F1
#
_cell.length_a   1.000
_cell.length_b   1.000
_cell.length_c   1.000
_cell.angle_alpha   90.00
_cell.angle_beta   90.00
_cell.angle_gamma   90.00
#
_symmetry.space_group_name_H-M   'P 1'
#
loop_
_entity.id
_entity.type
_entity.pdbx_description
1 polymer ?
#
loop_
_entity_poly.entity_id
_entity_poly.type
_entity_poly.pdbx_seq_one_letter_code
_entity_poly.pdbx_strand_id
1 'polypeptide(L)' 'MCFYYIEKEVIIISPVSDAKKRANKKWTEKNYTQVKLSMPNEEAETLDNYCKEKGHTKAGFIRQAIKDKMARNE' A
#
# COMPACT_ATOMS: atom_id res chain seq x y z
N MET A 1 6.20 -21.86 -3.72
CA MET A 1 7.35 -20.96 -3.57
C MET A 1 7.70 -20.44 -4.95
N CYS A 2 6.99 -19.41 -5.44
CA CYS A 2 7.32 -18.79 -6.73
C CYS A 2 8.01 -17.47 -6.44
N PHE A 3 9.28 -17.50 -6.83
CA PHE A 3 10.30 -16.48 -6.65
C PHE A 3 9.90 -15.16 -7.32
N TYR A 4 10.31 -14.08 -6.66
CA TYR A 4 10.41 -12.74 -7.22
C TYR A 4 11.32 -12.74 -8.46
N TYR A 5 10.92 -11.99 -9.50
CA TYR A 5 11.87 -11.36 -10.42
C TYR A 5 11.34 -9.98 -10.79
N ILE A 6 12.13 -8.96 -10.44
CA ILE A 6 12.01 -7.57 -10.86
C ILE A 6 12.86 -7.46 -12.12
N GLU A 7 12.28 -7.15 -13.27
CA GLU A 7 12.85 -6.25 -14.27
C GLU A 7 11.86 -6.00 -15.43
N LYS A 8 11.40 -4.75 -15.52
CA LYS A 8 10.98 -4.02 -16.72
C LYS A 8 10.36 -4.82 -17.88
N GLU A 9 9.10 -5.21 -17.74
CA GLU A 9 8.20 -5.31 -18.90
C GLU A 9 6.85 -4.65 -18.56
N VAL A 10 6.38 -3.82 -19.49
CA VAL A 10 5.02 -3.26 -19.49
C VAL A 10 4.05 -4.43 -19.46
N ILE A 11 3.44 -4.67 -18.30
CA ILE A 11 2.37 -5.66 -18.18
C ILE A 11 1.20 -5.14 -19.02
N ILE A 12 1.00 -5.73 -20.20
CA ILE A 12 -0.22 -5.58 -20.98
C ILE A 12 -1.31 -6.30 -20.18
N ILE A 13 -1.88 -5.61 -19.20
CA ILE A 13 -3.02 -6.09 -18.43
C ILE A 13 -4.17 -6.17 -19.43
N SER A 14 -4.50 -7.38 -19.88
CA SER A 14 -5.65 -7.62 -20.74
C SER A 14 -6.86 -6.90 -20.15
N PRO A 15 -7.66 -6.16 -20.93
CA PRO A 15 -8.74 -5.35 -20.39
C PRO A 15 -9.70 -6.26 -19.64
N VAL A 16 -9.64 -6.16 -18.32
CA VAL A 16 -10.51 -6.89 -17.41
C VAL A 16 -11.94 -6.51 -17.79
N SER A 17 -12.80 -7.50 -18.05
CA SER A 17 -14.20 -7.22 -18.40
C SER A 17 -14.83 -6.33 -17.34
N ASP A 18 -15.73 -5.42 -17.73
CA ASP A 18 -16.33 -4.47 -16.79
C ASP A 18 -17.07 -5.18 -15.65
N ALA A 19 -17.60 -6.38 -15.90
CA ALA A 19 -18.15 -7.26 -14.88
C ALA A 19 -17.11 -7.64 -13.80
N LYS A 20 -15.89 -8.01 -14.21
CA LYS A 20 -14.81 -8.39 -13.30
C LYS A 20 -14.22 -7.17 -12.58
N LYS A 21 -14.18 -5.98 -13.21
CA LYS A 21 -13.86 -4.73 -12.50
C LYS A 21 -14.87 -4.41 -11.39
N ARG A 22 -16.17 -4.53 -11.67
CA ARG A 22 -17.24 -4.31 -10.67
C ARG A 22 -17.16 -5.32 -9.52
N ALA A 23 -16.92 -6.59 -9.83
CA ALA A 23 -16.74 -7.62 -8.82
C ALA A 23 -15.54 -7.34 -7.90
N ASN A 24 -14.38 -6.98 -8.48
CA ASN A 24 -13.20 -6.62 -7.72
C ASN A 24 -13.43 -5.39 -6.85
N LYS A 25 -14.08 -4.34 -7.38
CA LYS A 25 -14.41 -3.14 -6.61
C LYS A 25 -15.29 -3.48 -5.40
N LYS A 26 -16.36 -4.26 -5.60
CA LYS A 26 -17.25 -4.71 -4.53
C LYS A 26 -16.51 -5.54 -3.47
N TRP A 27 -15.60 -6.41 -3.88
CA TRP A 27 -14.80 -7.19 -2.95
C TRP A 27 -13.80 -6.32 -2.18
N THR A 28 -13.13 -5.38 -2.84
CA THR A 28 -12.19 -4.46 -2.19
C THR A 28 -12.88 -3.57 -1.17
N GLU A 29 -14.01 -2.95 -1.52
CA GLU A 29 -14.78 -2.08 -0.61
C GLU A 29 -15.32 -2.85 0.60
N LYS A 30 -15.66 -4.14 0.43
CA LYS A 30 -16.15 -4.98 1.53
C LYS A 30 -15.04 -5.41 2.50
N ASN A 31 -13.83 -5.67 2.00
CA ASN A 31 -12.75 -6.26 2.80
C ASN A 31 -11.70 -5.24 3.27
N TYR A 32 -11.61 -4.07 2.63
CA TYR A 32 -10.62 -3.06 2.93
C TYR A 32 -11.26 -1.70 3.17
N THR A 33 -11.01 -1.14 4.33
CA THR A 33 -11.31 0.27 4.61
C THR A 33 -10.06 1.10 4.29
N GLN A 34 -10.17 2.02 3.33
CA GLN A 34 -9.07 2.92 3.00
C GLN A 34 -9.08 4.13 3.94
N VAL A 35 -8.02 4.28 4.74
CA VAL A 35 -7.78 5.49 5.52
C VAL A 35 -7.02 6.48 4.65
N LYS A 36 -7.62 7.63 4.34
CA LYS A 36 -6.94 8.74 3.66
C LYS A 36 -6.25 9.59 4.72
N LEU A 37 -4.93 9.53 4.78
CA LEU A 37 -4.12 10.40 5.64
C LEU A 37 -3.63 11.57 4.78
N SER A 38 -4.00 12.79 5.17
CA SER A 38 -3.40 14.02 4.64
C SER A 38 -2.32 14.45 5.61
N MET A 39 -1.08 14.57 5.12
CA MET A 39 0.06 15.05 5.90
C MET A 39 0.78 16.18 5.14
N PRO A 40 1.51 17.07 5.82
CA PRO A 40 2.35 18.08 5.17
C PRO A 40 3.37 17.45 4.23
N ASN A 41 3.67 18.13 3.12
CA ASN A 41 4.59 17.61 2.10
C ASN A 41 5.99 17.32 2.66
N GLU A 42 6.48 18.16 3.58
CA GLU A 42 7.80 18.01 4.22
C GLU A 42 7.91 16.72 5.04
N GLU A 43 6.85 16.37 5.78
CA GLU A 43 6.81 15.11 6.52
C GLU A 43 6.68 13.91 5.57
N ALA A 44 5.94 14.06 4.46
CA ALA A 44 5.78 13.01 3.46
C ALA A 44 7.10 12.69 2.73
N GLU A 45 7.92 13.70 2.46
CA GLU A 45 9.26 13.54 1.89
C GLU A 45 10.22 12.88 2.88
N THR A 46 10.19 13.31 4.15
CA THR A 46 10.99 12.70 5.21
C THR A 46 10.64 11.21 5.37
N LEU A 47 9.35 10.89 5.36
CA LEU A 47 8.85 9.51 5.41
C LEU A 47 9.26 8.71 4.18
N ASP A 48 9.25 9.31 2.98
CA ASP A 48 9.68 8.68 1.73
C ASP A 48 11.17 8.31 1.77
N ASN A 49 12.02 9.23 2.22
CA ASN A 49 13.46 9.02 2.36
C ASN A 49 13.75 7.92 3.39
N TYR A 50 13.10 7.97 4.55
CA TYR A 50 13.25 6.93 5.58
C TYR A 50 12.83 5.53 5.07
N CYS A 51 11.72 5.48 4.32
CA CYS A 51 11.23 4.25 3.72
C CYS A 51 12.20 3.71 2.65
N LYS A 52 12.78 4.59 1.83
CA LYS A 52 13.79 4.23 0.81
C LYS A 52 15.06 3.66 1.45
N GLU A 53 15.57 4.31 2.50
CA GLU A 53 16.79 3.87 3.19
C GLU A 53 16.61 2.52 3.89
N LYS A 54 15.45 2.29 4.50
CA LYS A 54 15.17 1.04 5.23
C LYS A 54 14.54 -0.07 4.38
N GLY A 55 14.27 0.19 3.10
CA GLY A 55 13.61 -0.77 2.21
C GLY A 55 12.17 -1.11 2.62
N HIS A 56 11.50 -0.20 3.33
CA HIS A 56 10.11 -0.36 3.74
C HIS A 56 9.17 0.38 2.78
N THR A 57 7.94 -0.12 2.65
CA THR A 57 6.89 0.63 1.95
C THR A 57 6.24 1.61 2.92
N LYS A 58 5.85 2.81 2.45
CA LYS A 58 5.15 3.81 3.28
C LYS A 58 3.96 3.21 4.04
N ALA A 59 3.16 2.40 3.33
CA ALA A 59 2.00 1.72 3.90
C ALA A 59 2.40 0.68 4.96
N GLY A 60 3.49 -0.06 4.74
CA GLY A 60 4.00 -1.03 5.71
C GLY A 60 4.49 -0.35 6.99
N PHE A 61 5.24 0.74 6.85
CA PHE A 61 5.72 1.53 7.97
C PHE A 61 4.56 2.10 8.80
N ILE A 62 3.56 2.71 8.15
CA ILE A 62 2.38 3.25 8.85
C ILE A 62 1.60 2.14 9.56
N ARG A 63 1.44 0.96 8.95
CA ARG A 63 0.76 -0.18 9.60
C ARG A 63 1.50 -0.67 10.83
N GLN A 64 2.83 -0.78 10.75
CA GLN A 64 3.65 -1.18 11.90
C GLN A 64 3.60 -0.14 13.00
N ALA A 65 3.74 1.15 12.66
CA ALA A 65 3.67 2.25 13.62
C ALA A 65 2.30 2.31 14.33
N ILE A 66 1.19 2.14 13.60
CA ILE A 66 -0.16 2.09 14.21
C ILE A 66 -0.28 0.89 15.15
N LYS A 67 0.14 -0.30 14.72
CA LYS A 67 0.05 -1.52 15.53
C LYS A 67 0.91 -1.42 16.79
N ASP A 68 2.11 -0.89 16.65
CA ASP A 68 3.05 -0.69 17.75
C ASP A 68 2.55 0.36 18.74
N LYS A 69 1.97 1.47 18.27
CA LYS A 69 1.36 2.50 19.11
C LYS A 69 0.13 1.99 19.85
N MET A 70 -0.75 1.25 19.16
CA MET A 70 -1.90 0.59 19.79
C MET A 70 -1.48 -0.48 20.82
N ALA A 71 -0.40 -1.23 20.58
CA ALA A 71 0.09 -2.21 21.53
C ALA A 71 0.67 -1.59 22.80
N ARG A 72 1.20 -0.35 22.71
CA ARG A 72 1.73 0.40 23.84
C ARG A 72 0.66 1.10 24.68
N ASN A 73 -0.61 1.12 24.24
CA ASN A 73 -1.74 1.72 24.95
C ASN A 73 -1.53 3.20 25.34
N GLU A 74 -0.81 3.97 24.52
CA GLU A 74 -0.70 5.44 24.61
C GLU A 74 -1.64 6.15 23.63
#